data_AF-A0A9X3S367-F1
#
_entry.id   AF-A0A9X3S367-F1
#
_cell.length_a   1.000
_cell.length_b   1.000
_cell.length_c   1.000
_cell.angle_alpha   90.00
_cell.angle_beta   90.00
_cell.angle_gamma   90.00
#
_symmetry.space_group_name_H-M   'P 1'
#
loop_
_entity.id
_entity.type
_entity.pdbx_description
1 polymer ?
#
loop_
_entity_poly.entity_id
_entity_poly.type
_entity_poly.pdbx_seq_one_letter_code
_entity_poly.pdbx_strand_id
1 'polypeptide(L)'
;MSTEQQHAEQLTETAAPAAAVSEAAGPLPIPQRMLALQQKVGNAAFGRMVARWAQSNGRTLARDEIPTEAEIKEADDWAAEGVRRGTDLTPGAGGAGLNNAPGGFDATYDPAAGELTIIMRCGVEFVDGISAAGVARPGLEKALADANALPTEIERQTRLAAFRWPAGDTAPEKTQFMTDVETTIEPFWSGQHEFFLRKKGWSWLGSTVKVDIQVAAKSAMPTSHMTIKPVKIPADVSLGANVEPGAQTNARDQVMNVTSNTGASGSFLNHKVTFGVNQDAVVGGQATKLQKVIDTFKGAETSPGVADARSIQTPVVLTGRASATGDPAANQALSERRAAHVADFMRDHGFVNVTTRVSDSGVGDTTATGGEVENDRRVDIVIGSGGTQNTLQHEFGHAFGLGDEYASTPLVSPGQTPAQGTPAMGDTATHDNLVKNMVDSGGVPLKGAVCEPTDSIMSVGNVVRPQHYSTFHAALEQITAQSPWALGTHTAKNDPLPGSAGAASSGPGDFPAPTPGDPVAV
;
A
#
# COMPACT_ATOMS: atom_id res chain seq x y z
N MET A 1 11.58 43.98 68.56
CA MET A 1 12.59 44.29 69.60
C MET A 1 13.84 43.53 69.19
N SER A 2 15.03 44.06 68.94
CA SER A 2 15.73 45.34 69.11
C SER A 2 17.02 45.13 68.27
N THR A 3 17.33 45.95 67.26
CA THR A 3 18.40 46.99 67.28
C THR A 3 19.77 46.45 67.74
N GLU A 4 20.75 46.38 66.82
CA GLU A 4 21.94 47.28 66.69
C GLU A 4 23.15 46.71 67.47
N GLN A 5 24.42 46.70 67.08
CA GLN A 5 25.34 47.63 66.37
C GLN A 5 26.63 46.81 66.06
N GLN A 6 27.18 46.79 64.83
CA GLN A 6 28.20 47.69 64.23
C GLN A 6 29.69 47.42 64.55
N HIS A 7 30.50 47.60 63.47
CA HIS A 7 31.96 47.78 63.31
C HIS A 7 32.87 46.53 63.29
N ALA A 8 33.90 46.41 62.46
CA ALA A 8 34.35 47.00 61.18
C ALA A 8 35.67 46.27 60.78
N GLU A 9 35.89 46.10 59.47
CA GLU A 9 37.18 45.94 58.76
C GLU A 9 38.16 44.80 59.10
N GLN A 10 38.34 43.87 58.15
CA GLN A 10 39.67 43.65 57.55
C GLN A 10 39.58 43.00 56.16
N LEU A 11 40.27 43.64 55.23
CA LEU A 11 40.45 43.31 53.82
C LEU A 11 41.21 41.98 53.64
N THR A 12 40.71 41.10 52.78
CA THR A 12 41.56 40.18 52.00
C THR A 12 41.02 40.06 50.58
N GLU A 13 41.87 40.44 49.65
CA GLU A 13 41.71 40.50 48.21
C GLU A 13 41.91 39.09 47.63
N THR A 14 40.83 38.45 47.17
CA THR A 14 40.90 37.16 46.47
C THR A 14 40.84 37.39 44.96
N ALA A 15 41.94 37.07 44.28
CA ALA A 15 42.10 37.17 42.84
C ALA A 15 41.04 36.36 42.06
N ALA A 16 40.53 36.97 40.99
CA ALA A 16 39.62 36.35 40.04
C ALA A 16 40.31 35.22 39.24
N PRO A 17 39.61 34.12 38.93
CA PRO A 17 40.13 33.06 38.07
C PRO A 17 40.24 33.54 36.62
N ALA A 18 41.35 33.14 35.97
CA ALA A 18 41.67 33.42 34.59
C ALA A 18 40.60 32.90 33.61
N ALA A 19 40.30 33.71 32.60
CA ALA A 19 39.39 33.38 31.51
C ALA A 19 39.86 32.12 30.76
N ALA A 20 39.00 31.10 30.69
CA ALA A 20 39.18 29.96 29.83
C ALA A 20 39.09 30.40 28.36
N VAL A 21 40.12 30.07 27.59
CA VAL A 21 40.17 30.25 26.14
C VAL A 21 39.16 29.28 25.53
N SER A 22 38.11 29.79 24.87
CA SER A 22 37.13 28.94 24.20
C SER A 22 37.79 28.20 23.04
N GLU A 23 37.76 26.87 23.07
CA GLU A 23 38.05 26.04 21.91
C GLU A 23 37.18 26.50 20.72
N ALA A 24 37.83 26.83 19.61
CA ALA A 24 37.16 27.18 18.38
C ALA A 24 36.31 25.99 17.93
N ALA A 25 34.99 26.17 17.92
CA ALA A 25 34.05 25.18 17.41
C ALA A 25 34.50 24.72 16.01
N GLY A 26 34.62 23.40 15.85
CA GLY A 26 35.00 22.80 14.58
C GLY A 26 34.07 23.22 13.43
N PRO A 27 34.53 23.13 12.18
CA PRO A 27 33.74 23.48 11.02
C PRO A 27 32.40 22.72 11.00
N LEU A 28 31.26 23.45 11.05
CA LEU A 28 29.92 22.84 10.94
C LEU A 28 29.82 21.94 9.69
N PRO A 29 29.07 20.81 9.75
CA PRO A 29 28.69 20.03 8.58
C PRO A 29 28.06 20.88 7.47
N ILE A 30 28.30 20.54 6.21
CA ILE A 30 27.85 21.30 5.02
C ILE A 30 26.35 21.64 5.06
N PRO A 31 25.43 20.72 5.43
CA PRO A 31 24.00 21.03 5.50
C PRO A 31 23.67 22.14 6.50
N GLN A 32 24.33 22.13 7.67
CA GLN A 32 24.11 23.13 8.72
C GLN A 32 24.70 24.50 8.34
N ARG A 33 25.79 24.52 7.56
CA ARG A 33 26.33 25.76 6.99
C ARG A 33 25.40 26.37 5.94
N MET A 34 24.79 25.54 5.10
CA MET A 34 23.84 26.00 4.08
C MET A 34 22.57 26.56 4.74
N LEU A 35 22.05 25.89 5.77
CA LEU A 35 20.88 26.37 6.52
C LEU A 35 21.17 27.69 7.27
N ALA A 36 22.31 27.79 7.95
CA ALA A 36 22.74 29.02 8.62
C ALA A 36 22.95 30.17 7.63
N LEU A 37 23.47 29.88 6.44
CA LEU A 37 23.62 30.87 5.37
C LEU A 37 22.26 31.31 4.82
N GLN A 38 21.33 30.37 4.58
CA GLN A 38 19.96 30.64 4.14
C GLN A 38 19.22 31.53 5.14
N GLN A 39 19.29 31.22 6.43
CA GLN A 39 18.71 32.03 7.50
C GLN A 39 19.30 33.44 7.55
N LYS A 40 20.60 33.59 7.26
CA LYS A 40 21.31 34.86 7.32
C LYS A 40 21.03 35.77 6.13
N VAL A 41 20.91 35.22 4.91
CA VAL A 41 20.76 36.04 3.68
C VAL A 41 19.32 36.07 3.14
N GLY A 42 18.42 35.23 3.66
CA GLY A 42 17.05 35.08 3.19
C GLY A 42 16.95 34.23 1.92
N ASN A 43 15.80 33.56 1.75
CA ASN A 43 15.58 32.55 0.70
C ASN A 43 15.89 33.05 -0.72
N ALA A 44 15.50 34.28 -1.04
CA ALA A 44 15.71 34.84 -2.38
C ALA A 44 17.19 35.12 -2.71
N ALA A 45 17.98 35.59 -1.74
CA ALA A 45 19.40 35.82 -1.95
C ALA A 45 20.18 34.50 -1.93
N PHE A 46 19.78 33.57 -1.07
CA PHE A 46 20.31 32.22 -1.03
C PHE A 46 20.11 31.49 -2.35
N GLY A 47 18.89 31.52 -2.92
CA GLY A 47 18.59 30.94 -4.22
C GLY A 47 19.45 31.51 -5.36
N ARG A 48 19.67 32.83 -5.39
CA ARG A 48 20.60 33.46 -6.35
C ARG A 48 22.05 33.01 -6.17
N MET A 49 22.48 32.75 -4.93
CA MET A 49 23.84 32.33 -4.60
C MET A 49 24.07 30.87 -5.02
N VAL A 50 23.10 29.99 -4.76
CA VAL A 50 23.13 28.59 -5.21
C VAL A 50 23.08 28.51 -6.74
N ALA A 51 22.25 29.33 -7.39
CA ALA A 51 22.20 29.42 -8.86
C ALA A 51 23.53 29.88 -9.47
N ARG A 52 24.20 30.89 -8.88
CA ARG A 52 25.55 31.31 -9.30
C ARG A 52 26.61 30.25 -9.02
N TRP A 53 26.51 29.53 -7.91
CA TRP A 53 27.42 28.44 -7.57
C TRP A 53 27.27 27.25 -8.55
N ALA A 54 26.04 26.89 -8.90
CA ALA A 54 25.75 25.90 -9.94
C ALA A 54 26.32 26.33 -11.30
N GLN A 55 26.13 27.60 -11.69
CA GLN A 55 26.75 28.18 -12.90
C GLN A 55 28.28 28.12 -12.87
N SER A 56 28.93 28.38 -11.72
CA SER A 56 30.40 28.34 -11.59
C SER A 56 31.01 26.94 -11.69
N ASN A 57 30.22 25.89 -11.45
CA ASN A 57 30.63 24.49 -11.54
C ASN A 57 30.28 23.84 -12.89
N GLY A 58 30.00 24.62 -13.93
CA GLY A 58 29.65 24.10 -15.26
C GLY A 58 28.25 23.47 -15.35
N ARG A 59 27.43 23.58 -14.29
CA ARG A 59 26.01 23.24 -14.30
C ARG A 59 25.20 24.53 -14.49
N THR A 60 25.32 25.15 -15.65
CA THR A 60 24.26 26.05 -16.12
C THR A 60 23.00 25.22 -16.23
N LEU A 61 21.97 25.55 -15.44
CA LEU A 61 20.58 25.35 -15.88
C LEU A 61 20.56 25.83 -17.33
N ALA A 62 20.40 24.92 -18.28
CA ALA A 62 20.24 25.35 -19.65
C ALA A 62 19.02 26.27 -19.62
N ARG A 63 19.11 27.47 -20.20
CA ARG A 63 17.97 28.40 -20.29
C ARG A 63 16.72 27.72 -20.88
N ASP A 64 16.95 26.62 -21.60
CA ASP A 64 15.97 25.77 -22.24
C ASP A 64 15.19 24.86 -21.26
N GLU A 65 15.61 24.71 -20.00
CA GLU A 65 14.90 23.90 -18.98
C GLU A 65 13.83 24.68 -18.22
N ILE A 66 13.93 26.01 -18.17
CA ILE A 66 12.95 26.88 -17.49
C ILE A 66 11.80 27.20 -18.46
N PRO A 67 10.53 27.06 -18.03
CA PRO A 67 9.38 27.47 -18.84
C PRO A 67 9.46 28.91 -19.33
N THR A 68 9.10 29.13 -20.59
CA THR A 68 8.86 30.45 -21.16
C THR A 68 7.46 30.94 -20.77
N GLU A 69 7.26 32.27 -20.79
CA GLU A 69 5.94 32.86 -20.54
C GLU A 69 4.87 32.35 -21.53
N ALA A 70 5.26 32.05 -22.76
CA ALA A 70 4.37 31.49 -23.77
C ALA A 70 3.92 30.07 -23.43
N GLU A 71 4.83 29.20 -22.98
CA GLU A 71 4.51 27.83 -22.55
C GLU A 71 3.60 27.82 -21.31
N ILE A 72 3.84 28.72 -20.35
CA ILE A 72 2.97 28.88 -19.17
C ILE A 72 1.59 29.38 -19.59
N LYS A 73 1.54 30.38 -20.48
CA LYS A 73 0.27 30.92 -20.99
C LYS A 73 -0.54 29.85 -21.73
N GLU A 74 0.11 28.99 -22.51
CA GLU A 74 -0.54 27.86 -23.18
C GLU A 74 -1.21 26.93 -22.16
N ALA A 75 -0.51 26.61 -21.07
CA ALA A 75 -1.06 25.78 -19.98
C ALA A 75 -2.22 26.48 -19.25
N ASP A 76 -2.10 27.78 -18.98
CA ASP A 76 -3.15 28.59 -18.35
C ASP A 76 -4.41 28.67 -19.21
N ASP A 77 -4.25 28.92 -20.51
CA ASP A 77 -5.35 28.98 -21.47
C ASP A 77 -6.05 27.62 -21.56
N TRP A 78 -5.29 26.51 -21.58
CA TRP A 78 -5.85 25.15 -21.58
C TRP A 78 -6.60 24.83 -20.27
N ALA A 79 -6.05 25.20 -19.12
CA ALA A 79 -6.68 25.01 -17.83
C ALA A 79 -7.98 25.83 -17.70
N ALA A 80 -8.01 27.03 -18.28
CA ALA A 80 -9.18 27.92 -18.28
C ALA A 80 -10.37 27.39 -19.09
N GLU A 81 -10.17 26.41 -19.99
CA GLU A 81 -11.27 25.73 -20.68
C GLU A 81 -12.12 24.86 -19.72
N GLY A 82 -11.60 24.56 -18.52
CA GLY A 82 -12.33 23.96 -17.42
C GLY A 82 -12.35 22.42 -17.42
N VAL A 83 -13.37 21.88 -16.76
CA VAL A 83 -13.44 20.45 -16.39
C VAL A 83 -13.53 19.53 -17.61
N ARG A 84 -12.68 18.50 -17.63
CA ARG A 84 -12.69 17.42 -18.62
C ARG A 84 -13.46 16.23 -18.09
N ARG A 85 -14.19 15.51 -18.94
CA ARG A 85 -15.05 14.40 -18.52
C ARG A 85 -14.97 13.23 -19.51
N GLY A 86 -14.97 12.01 -18.96
CA GLY A 86 -15.15 10.77 -19.69
C GLY A 86 -16.24 9.93 -19.03
N THR A 87 -17.06 9.27 -19.83
CA THR A 87 -18.14 8.41 -19.36
C THR A 87 -17.95 6.99 -19.85
N ASP A 88 -18.29 6.00 -19.02
CA ASP A 88 -18.21 4.58 -19.33
C ASP A 88 -16.81 4.16 -19.84
N LEU A 89 -15.77 4.62 -19.15
CA LEU A 89 -14.38 4.31 -19.48
C LEU A 89 -14.07 2.85 -19.07
N THR A 90 -13.33 2.16 -19.93
CA THR A 90 -12.87 0.75 -19.74
C THR A 90 -11.36 0.63 -19.93
N PRO A 91 -10.53 1.37 -19.17
CA PRO A 91 -9.09 1.45 -19.41
C PRO A 91 -8.39 0.09 -19.32
N GLY A 92 -8.93 -0.87 -18.55
CA GLY A 92 -8.41 -2.24 -18.42
C GLY A 92 -8.66 -3.14 -19.64
N ALA A 93 -9.49 -2.73 -20.61
CA ALA A 93 -9.91 -3.58 -21.74
C ALA A 93 -8.75 -4.06 -22.63
N GLY A 94 -7.66 -3.28 -22.70
CA GLY A 94 -6.44 -3.63 -23.45
C GLY A 94 -5.44 -4.51 -22.69
N GLY A 95 -5.76 -4.90 -21.46
CA GLY A 95 -4.91 -5.76 -20.62
C GLY A 95 -4.71 -7.15 -21.23
N ALA A 96 -3.55 -7.75 -20.97
CA ALA A 96 -3.21 -9.10 -21.40
C ALA A 96 -3.04 -9.98 -20.16
N GLY A 97 -3.91 -10.97 -19.94
CA GLY A 97 -3.78 -11.87 -18.79
C GLY A 97 -4.94 -12.88 -18.66
N LEU A 98 -4.80 -13.79 -17.69
CA LEU A 98 -5.90 -14.64 -17.23
C LEU A 98 -6.88 -13.75 -16.45
N ASN A 99 -8.19 -13.86 -16.73
CA ASN A 99 -9.25 -13.07 -16.09
C ASN A 99 -9.10 -11.54 -16.26
N ASN A 100 -9.06 -11.08 -17.52
CA ASN A 100 -9.13 -9.65 -17.83
C ASN A 100 -10.34 -9.00 -17.13
N ALA A 101 -10.10 -8.17 -16.12
CA ALA A 101 -11.08 -7.23 -15.59
C ALA A 101 -10.94 -5.94 -16.40
N PRO A 102 -11.83 -5.66 -17.38
CA PRO A 102 -11.76 -4.40 -18.12
C PRO A 102 -12.01 -3.18 -17.22
N GLY A 103 -12.69 -3.40 -16.08
CA GLY A 103 -13.14 -2.34 -15.20
C GLY A 103 -14.19 -1.46 -15.86
N GLY A 104 -14.66 -0.47 -15.12
CA GLY A 104 -15.69 0.44 -15.61
C GLY A 104 -15.96 1.59 -14.66
N PHE A 105 -15.74 2.83 -15.13
CA PHE A 105 -16.05 4.04 -14.34
C PHE A 105 -16.21 5.27 -15.23
N ASP A 106 -16.78 6.33 -14.66
CA ASP A 106 -16.69 7.68 -15.22
C ASP A 106 -15.49 8.40 -14.59
N ALA A 107 -14.94 9.40 -15.28
CA ALA A 107 -13.86 10.22 -14.73
C ALA A 107 -14.07 11.70 -15.05
N THR A 108 -13.70 12.56 -14.10
CA THR A 108 -13.66 14.01 -14.31
C THR A 108 -12.35 14.58 -13.82
N TYR A 109 -11.71 15.44 -14.63
CA TYR A 109 -10.51 16.16 -14.23
C TYR A 109 -10.79 17.67 -14.17
N ASP A 110 -10.55 18.27 -13.01
CA ASP A 110 -10.62 19.71 -12.80
C ASP A 110 -9.19 20.29 -12.70
N PRO A 111 -8.70 21.00 -13.73
CA PRO A 111 -7.36 21.58 -13.71
C PRO A 111 -7.20 22.71 -12.69
N ALA A 112 -8.28 23.39 -12.28
CA ALA A 112 -8.22 24.46 -11.28
C ALA A 112 -8.09 23.89 -9.87
N ALA A 113 -8.76 22.76 -9.60
CA ALA A 113 -8.62 22.03 -8.34
C ALA A 113 -7.38 21.12 -8.31
N GLY A 114 -6.85 20.73 -9.47
CA GLY A 114 -5.81 19.73 -9.59
C GLY A 114 -6.30 18.35 -9.14
N GLU A 115 -7.56 18.01 -9.42
CA GLU A 115 -8.22 16.78 -8.93
C GLU A 115 -8.74 15.93 -10.10
N LEU A 116 -8.43 14.65 -10.09
CA LEU A 116 -9.06 13.62 -10.91
C LEU A 116 -10.05 12.84 -10.05
N THR A 117 -11.34 13.01 -10.30
CA THR A 117 -12.40 12.24 -9.66
C THR A 117 -12.74 11.01 -10.49
N ILE A 118 -12.59 9.84 -9.91
CA ILE A 118 -13.02 8.54 -10.44
C ILE A 118 -14.37 8.21 -9.84
N ILE A 119 -15.41 8.07 -10.66
CA ILE A 119 -16.79 7.92 -10.21
C ILE A 119 -17.28 6.50 -10.55
N MET A 120 -17.55 5.71 -9.51
CA MET A 120 -18.06 4.35 -9.66
C MET A 120 -19.47 4.22 -9.08
N ARG A 121 -20.45 4.00 -9.96
CA ARG A 121 -21.83 3.72 -9.61
C ARG A 121 -22.03 2.24 -9.33
N CYS A 122 -22.42 1.89 -8.11
CA CYS A 122 -22.61 0.52 -7.64
C CYS A 122 -24.08 0.26 -7.30
N GLY A 123 -24.73 -0.64 -8.04
CA GLY A 123 -26.09 -1.08 -7.76
C GLY A 123 -26.08 -2.36 -6.93
N VAL A 124 -26.74 -2.36 -5.76
CA VAL A 124 -26.74 -3.51 -4.84
C VAL A 124 -27.99 -4.37 -5.02
N GLU A 125 -27.79 -5.67 -5.23
CA GLU A 125 -28.82 -6.71 -5.24
C GLU A 125 -28.62 -7.63 -4.03
N PHE A 126 -29.32 -7.35 -2.93
CA PHE A 126 -29.20 -8.12 -1.70
C PHE A 126 -29.68 -9.57 -1.87
N VAL A 127 -28.83 -10.53 -1.49
CA VAL A 127 -29.13 -11.95 -1.61
C VAL A 127 -29.07 -12.65 -0.26
N ASP A 128 -30.09 -13.44 0.06
CA ASP A 128 -30.05 -14.30 1.25
C ASP A 128 -29.05 -15.44 1.05
N GLY A 129 -28.27 -15.75 2.10
CA GLY A 129 -27.44 -16.95 2.12
C GLY A 129 -28.27 -18.23 2.23
N ILE A 130 -29.30 -18.21 3.07
CA ILE A 130 -30.29 -19.29 3.21
C ILE A 130 -31.69 -18.69 3.18
N SER A 131 -32.44 -19.00 2.13
CA SER A 131 -33.77 -18.43 1.92
C SER A 131 -34.80 -18.81 2.99
N ALA A 132 -35.92 -18.11 3.03
CA ALA A 132 -37.09 -18.46 3.86
C ALA A 132 -37.60 -19.90 3.64
N ALA A 133 -37.46 -20.40 2.41
CA ALA A 133 -37.83 -21.76 2.03
C ALA A 133 -36.78 -22.82 2.42
N GLY A 134 -35.67 -22.42 3.06
CA GLY A 134 -34.60 -23.34 3.47
C GLY A 134 -33.67 -23.75 2.32
N VAL A 135 -33.54 -22.91 1.28
CA VAL A 135 -32.61 -23.17 0.17
C VAL A 135 -31.31 -22.40 0.44
N ALA A 136 -30.21 -23.13 0.58
CA ALA A 136 -28.87 -22.56 0.73
C ALA A 136 -28.29 -22.14 -0.62
N ARG A 137 -27.54 -21.04 -0.65
CA ARG A 137 -26.65 -20.70 -1.77
C ARG A 137 -25.50 -21.72 -1.86
N PRO A 138 -24.88 -21.91 -3.04
CA PRO A 138 -23.72 -22.77 -3.19
C PRO A 138 -22.64 -22.45 -2.16
N GLY A 139 -22.13 -23.47 -1.47
CA GLY A 139 -21.13 -23.34 -0.41
C GLY A 139 -21.70 -23.20 1.01
N LEU A 140 -23.02 -23.02 1.16
CA LEU A 140 -23.70 -22.92 2.47
C LEU A 140 -24.47 -24.18 2.87
N GLU A 141 -24.35 -25.28 2.12
CA GLU A 141 -25.09 -26.52 2.37
C GLU A 141 -24.78 -27.09 3.76
N LYS A 142 -23.50 -27.03 4.18
CA LYS A 142 -23.09 -27.45 5.52
C LYS A 142 -23.68 -26.54 6.59
N ALA A 143 -23.65 -25.23 6.38
CA ALA A 143 -24.19 -24.27 7.36
C ALA A 143 -25.71 -24.45 7.56
N LEU A 144 -26.43 -24.76 6.48
CA LEU A 144 -27.84 -25.15 6.55
C LEU A 144 -28.04 -26.46 7.33
N ALA A 145 -27.24 -27.49 7.05
CA ALA A 145 -27.30 -28.76 7.77
C ALA A 145 -27.04 -28.58 9.27
N ASP A 146 -26.01 -27.80 9.63
CA ASP A 146 -25.66 -27.48 11.01
C ASP A 146 -26.80 -26.71 11.71
N ALA A 147 -27.39 -25.71 11.04
CA ALA A 147 -28.52 -24.97 11.58
C ALA A 147 -29.74 -25.86 11.83
N ASN A 148 -30.04 -26.78 10.91
CA ASN A 148 -31.14 -27.74 11.05
C ASN A 148 -30.90 -28.79 12.16
N ALA A 149 -29.62 -29.07 12.49
CA ALA A 149 -29.25 -29.97 13.57
C ALA A 149 -29.36 -29.35 14.97
N LEU A 150 -29.66 -28.05 15.09
CA LEU A 150 -29.85 -27.39 16.38
C LEU A 150 -31.05 -28.00 17.15
N PRO A 151 -30.91 -28.16 18.48
CA PRO A 151 -31.81 -29.00 19.27
C PRO A 151 -33.20 -28.38 19.46
N THR A 152 -33.31 -27.05 19.43
CA THR A 152 -34.59 -26.36 19.56
C THR A 152 -34.98 -25.60 18.30
N GLU A 153 -36.29 -25.48 18.08
CA GLU A 153 -36.83 -24.70 16.95
C GLU A 153 -36.44 -23.21 17.05
N ILE A 154 -36.37 -22.66 18.27
CA ILE A 154 -36.00 -21.26 18.50
C ILE A 154 -34.55 -21.00 18.08
N GLU A 155 -33.62 -21.88 18.48
CA GLU A 155 -32.21 -21.76 18.07
C GLU A 155 -32.05 -21.91 16.55
N ARG A 156 -32.78 -22.86 15.94
CA ARG A 156 -32.79 -23.06 14.49
C ARG A 156 -33.27 -21.81 13.75
N GLN A 157 -34.42 -21.26 14.13
CA GLN A 157 -34.96 -20.07 13.47
C GLN A 157 -34.06 -18.84 13.68
N THR A 158 -33.48 -18.69 14.88
CA THR A 158 -32.53 -17.61 15.18
C THR A 158 -31.28 -17.73 14.29
N ARG A 159 -30.72 -18.94 14.15
CA ARG A 159 -29.56 -19.17 13.29
C ARG A 159 -29.88 -18.93 11.82
N LEU A 160 -31.00 -19.45 11.32
CA LEU A 160 -31.42 -19.28 9.92
C LEU A 160 -31.75 -17.83 9.57
N ALA A 161 -32.33 -17.07 10.50
CA ALA A 161 -32.59 -15.64 10.31
C ALA A 161 -31.31 -14.83 10.07
N ALA A 162 -30.17 -15.24 10.66
CA ALA A 162 -28.89 -14.56 10.46
C ALA A 162 -28.31 -14.71 9.04
N PHE A 163 -28.88 -15.56 8.19
CA PHE A 163 -28.53 -15.70 6.77
C PHE A 163 -29.47 -14.94 5.82
N ARG A 164 -30.36 -14.10 6.34
CA ARG A 164 -31.37 -13.39 5.55
C ARG A 164 -31.27 -11.90 5.75
N TRP A 165 -31.33 -11.15 4.65
CA TRP A 165 -31.43 -9.70 4.75
C TRP A 165 -32.82 -9.31 5.28
N PRO A 166 -32.92 -8.25 6.10
CA PRO A 166 -34.21 -7.70 6.47
C PRO A 166 -34.99 -7.21 5.23
N ALA A 167 -36.31 -7.28 5.30
CA ALA A 167 -37.20 -6.86 4.22
C ALA A 167 -37.17 -5.34 4.01
N GLY A 168 -37.40 -4.91 2.76
CA GLY A 168 -37.34 -3.50 2.34
C GLY A 168 -35.94 -3.05 1.95
N ASP A 169 -35.83 -2.09 1.04
CA ASP A 169 -34.54 -1.60 0.52
C ASP A 169 -33.85 -0.62 1.47
N THR A 170 -34.62 0.02 2.36
CA THR A 170 -34.14 1.00 3.35
C THR A 170 -33.92 0.39 4.74
N ALA A 171 -33.94 -0.94 4.83
CA ALA A 171 -33.70 -1.62 6.10
C ALA A 171 -32.32 -1.21 6.67
N PRO A 172 -32.19 -0.91 7.97
CA PRO A 172 -30.95 -0.35 8.53
C PRO A 172 -29.69 -1.13 8.19
N GLU A 173 -29.76 -2.47 8.18
CA GLU A 173 -28.61 -3.32 7.85
C GLU A 173 -28.18 -3.20 6.38
N LYS A 174 -29.13 -3.05 5.46
CA LYS A 174 -28.84 -2.84 4.04
C LYS A 174 -28.24 -1.47 3.78
N THR A 175 -28.80 -0.44 4.43
CA THR A 175 -28.26 0.92 4.39
C THR A 175 -26.85 0.94 4.96
N GLN A 176 -26.62 0.28 6.11
CA GLN A 176 -25.30 0.16 6.71
C GLN A 176 -24.31 -0.53 5.77
N PHE A 177 -24.69 -1.66 5.15
CA PHE A 177 -23.83 -2.32 4.17
C PHE A 177 -23.42 -1.37 3.02
N MET A 178 -24.37 -0.62 2.45
CA MET A 178 -24.08 0.32 1.37
C MET A 178 -23.13 1.43 1.84
N THR A 179 -23.36 2.01 3.02
CA THR A 179 -22.47 3.00 3.62
C THR A 179 -21.09 2.43 3.94
N ASP A 180 -21.01 1.19 4.43
CA ASP A 180 -19.74 0.53 4.73
C ASP A 180 -18.91 0.32 3.46
N VAL A 181 -19.55 0.00 2.34
CA VAL A 181 -18.86 -0.09 1.03
C VAL A 181 -18.25 1.27 0.68
N GLU A 182 -19.01 2.37 0.71
CA GLU A 182 -18.49 3.71 0.40
C GLU A 182 -17.33 4.09 1.32
N THR A 183 -17.56 4.02 2.63
CA THR A 183 -16.60 4.46 3.65
C THR A 183 -15.34 3.60 3.75
N THR A 184 -15.39 2.34 3.29
CA THR A 184 -14.23 1.45 3.26
C THR A 184 -13.38 1.65 2.00
N ILE A 185 -14.01 1.93 0.86
CA ILE A 185 -13.35 1.95 -0.45
C ILE A 185 -12.78 3.31 -0.79
N GLU A 186 -13.56 4.39 -0.61
CA GLU A 186 -13.14 5.74 -0.99
C GLU A 186 -11.82 6.17 -0.36
N PRO A 187 -11.64 6.14 0.98
CA PRO A 187 -10.39 6.59 1.59
C PRO A 187 -9.22 5.64 1.30
N PHE A 188 -9.50 4.36 1.04
CA PHE A 188 -8.45 3.38 0.76
C PHE A 188 -7.82 3.61 -0.62
N TRP A 189 -8.65 3.86 -1.63
CA TRP A 189 -8.17 4.08 -3.00
C TRP A 189 -7.89 5.54 -3.34
N SER A 190 -8.42 6.52 -2.60
CA SER A 190 -8.15 7.96 -2.86
C SER A 190 -6.78 8.40 -2.35
N GLY A 191 -6.16 9.33 -3.06
CA GLY A 191 -4.99 10.09 -2.60
C GLY A 191 -3.74 9.27 -2.30
N GLN A 192 -3.67 8.01 -2.72
CA GLN A 192 -2.51 7.14 -2.50
C GLN A 192 -1.35 7.54 -3.42
N HIS A 193 -1.67 7.95 -4.66
CA HIS A 193 -0.73 8.46 -5.63
C HIS A 193 -1.34 9.66 -6.38
N GLU A 194 -0.49 10.46 -7.01
CA GLU A 194 -0.91 11.62 -7.78
C GLU A 194 -0.11 11.69 -9.09
N PHE A 195 -0.65 12.47 -10.03
CA PHE A 195 -0.03 12.71 -11.31
C PHE A 195 0.24 14.19 -11.54
N PHE A 196 1.15 14.50 -12.44
CA PHE A 196 1.32 15.84 -12.98
C PHE A 196 1.65 15.79 -14.48
N LEU A 197 1.27 16.83 -15.22
CA LEU A 197 1.56 16.86 -16.64
C LEU A 197 3.03 17.21 -16.88
N ARG A 198 3.85 16.23 -17.29
CA ARG A 198 5.29 16.39 -17.46
C ARG A 198 5.65 17.01 -18.81
N LYS A 199 5.06 18.18 -19.08
CA LYS A 199 5.31 19.05 -20.23
C LYS A 199 5.84 20.40 -19.72
N LYS A 200 6.87 20.94 -20.36
CA LYS A 200 7.52 22.19 -19.94
C LYS A 200 6.50 23.35 -19.92
N GLY A 201 6.40 24.06 -18.79
CA GLY A 201 5.40 25.12 -18.55
C GLY A 201 4.03 24.62 -18.08
N TRP A 202 3.83 23.31 -18.06
CA TRP A 202 2.57 22.67 -17.65
C TRP A 202 2.73 21.82 -16.38
N SER A 203 3.94 21.64 -15.86
CA SER A 203 4.22 20.75 -14.71
C SER A 203 3.59 21.16 -13.39
N TRP A 204 2.97 22.33 -13.35
CA TRP A 204 2.14 22.78 -12.24
C TRP A 204 0.71 22.23 -12.27
N LEU A 205 0.28 21.68 -13.41
CA LEU A 205 -0.99 20.98 -13.53
C LEU A 205 -0.83 19.60 -12.88
N GLY A 206 -1.26 19.52 -11.63
CA GLY A 206 -1.36 18.29 -10.85
C GLY A 206 -2.72 17.61 -10.98
N SER A 207 -2.77 16.39 -10.49
CA SER A 207 -3.95 15.56 -10.41
C SER A 207 -3.85 14.64 -9.20
N THR A 208 -4.38 15.09 -8.07
CA THR A 208 -4.69 14.21 -6.94
C THR A 208 -5.88 13.34 -7.30
N VAL A 209 -5.75 12.03 -7.11
CA VAL A 209 -6.85 11.09 -7.41
C VAL A 209 -7.83 11.06 -6.24
N LYS A 210 -9.11 11.24 -6.55
CA LYS A 210 -10.22 11.05 -5.64
C LYS A 210 -11.14 9.97 -6.20
N VAL A 211 -11.49 8.99 -5.37
CA VAL A 211 -12.48 7.97 -5.69
C VAL A 211 -13.80 8.38 -5.05
N ASP A 212 -14.86 8.42 -5.85
CA ASP A 212 -16.25 8.68 -5.48
C ASP A 212 -17.07 7.43 -5.78
N ILE A 213 -17.44 6.69 -4.73
CA ILE A 213 -18.25 5.48 -4.84
C ILE A 213 -19.70 5.86 -4.54
N GLN A 214 -20.58 5.66 -5.52
CA GLN A 214 -22.00 5.93 -5.37
C GLN A 214 -22.72 4.60 -5.22
N VAL A 215 -23.24 4.29 -4.03
CA VAL A 215 -23.92 3.02 -3.77
C VAL A 215 -25.41 3.23 -3.56
N ALA A 216 -26.22 2.46 -4.26
CA ALA A 216 -27.66 2.41 -4.01
C ALA A 216 -28.22 1.02 -4.32
N ALA A 217 -29.47 0.76 -3.93
CA ALA A 217 -30.19 -0.41 -4.41
C ALA A 217 -30.18 -0.44 -5.95
N LYS A 218 -29.98 -1.61 -6.55
CA LYS A 218 -29.86 -1.75 -8.01
C LYS A 218 -31.07 -1.19 -8.77
N SER A 219 -32.28 -1.32 -8.20
CA SER A 219 -33.51 -0.74 -8.74
C SER A 219 -33.47 0.79 -8.86
N ALA A 220 -32.73 1.48 -7.99
CA ALA A 220 -32.52 2.92 -8.00
C ALA A 220 -31.31 3.36 -8.84
N MET A 221 -30.49 2.42 -9.32
CA MET A 221 -29.25 2.69 -10.07
C MET A 221 -29.13 1.80 -11.32
N PRO A 222 -30.02 1.98 -12.33
CA PRO A 222 -30.02 1.15 -13.54
C PRO A 222 -28.75 1.31 -14.39
N THR A 223 -28.04 2.44 -14.26
CA THR A 223 -26.79 2.75 -14.97
C THR A 223 -25.54 2.52 -14.09
N SER A 224 -25.63 1.61 -13.12
CA SER A 224 -24.48 1.22 -12.32
C SER A 224 -23.36 0.65 -13.20
N HIS A 225 -22.11 1.01 -12.92
CA HIS A 225 -20.93 0.37 -13.51
C HIS A 225 -20.77 -1.08 -13.04
N MET A 226 -21.17 -1.33 -11.79
CA MET A 226 -21.05 -2.62 -11.14
C MET A 226 -22.34 -2.99 -10.40
N THR A 227 -22.72 -4.26 -10.47
CA THR A 227 -23.74 -4.84 -9.59
C THR A 227 -23.08 -5.62 -8.46
N ILE A 228 -23.30 -5.19 -7.23
CA ILE A 228 -22.82 -5.87 -6.02
C ILE A 228 -23.92 -6.82 -5.52
N LYS A 229 -23.59 -8.09 -5.35
CA LYS A 229 -24.48 -9.14 -4.84
C LYS A 229 -23.98 -9.63 -3.48
N PRO A 230 -24.30 -8.92 -2.38
CA PRO A 230 -23.88 -9.34 -1.07
C PRO A 230 -24.75 -10.49 -0.56
N VAL A 231 -24.12 -11.64 -0.32
CA VAL A 231 -24.76 -12.80 0.29
C VAL A 231 -24.78 -12.62 1.79
N LYS A 232 -25.98 -12.57 2.40
CA LYS A 232 -26.12 -12.46 3.85
C LYS A 232 -25.61 -13.71 4.54
N ILE A 233 -24.58 -13.54 5.35
CA ILE A 233 -24.04 -14.59 6.20
C ILE A 233 -23.75 -14.06 7.62
N PRO A 234 -23.78 -14.95 8.63
CA PRO A 234 -23.23 -14.68 9.95
C PRO A 234 -21.71 -14.44 9.92
N ALA A 235 -21.19 -13.73 10.92
CA ALA A 235 -19.76 -13.38 11.01
C ALA A 235 -18.82 -14.59 11.17
N ASP A 236 -19.33 -15.73 11.64
CA ASP A 236 -18.59 -16.98 11.77
C ASP A 236 -18.54 -17.82 10.49
N VAL A 237 -19.13 -17.33 9.39
CA VAL A 237 -19.17 -17.99 8.08
C VAL A 237 -18.43 -17.13 7.06
N SER A 238 -17.78 -17.76 6.09
CA SER A 238 -17.15 -17.09 4.95
C SER A 238 -17.44 -17.83 3.66
N LEU A 239 -17.70 -17.09 2.58
CA LEU A 239 -17.87 -17.60 1.21
C LEU A 239 -16.85 -17.01 0.22
N GLY A 240 -15.90 -16.20 0.71
CA GLY A 240 -15.01 -15.42 -0.14
C GLY A 240 -15.74 -14.29 -0.89
N ALA A 241 -15.03 -13.69 -1.84
CA ALA A 241 -15.59 -12.74 -2.80
C ALA A 241 -14.93 -12.94 -4.16
N ASN A 242 -15.58 -12.43 -5.20
CA ASN A 242 -15.02 -12.33 -6.53
C ASN A 242 -15.74 -11.27 -7.37
N VAL A 243 -15.04 -10.68 -8.32
CA VAL A 243 -15.62 -9.92 -9.43
C VAL A 243 -15.66 -10.78 -10.68
N GLU A 244 -16.86 -10.98 -11.21
CA GLU A 244 -17.06 -11.50 -12.56
C GLU A 244 -16.83 -10.36 -13.55
N PRO A 245 -15.84 -10.51 -14.47
CA PRO A 245 -15.55 -9.45 -15.42
C PRO A 245 -16.73 -9.26 -16.38
N GLY A 246 -17.00 -7.99 -16.67
CA GLY A 246 -17.92 -7.57 -17.71
C GLY A 246 -17.36 -7.78 -19.13
N ALA A 247 -18.10 -7.39 -20.15
CA ALA A 247 -17.57 -7.34 -21.50
C ALA A 247 -16.51 -6.24 -21.63
N GLN A 248 -15.44 -6.48 -22.39
CA GLN A 248 -14.35 -5.50 -22.57
C GLN A 248 -14.81 -4.14 -23.09
N THR A 249 -15.92 -4.08 -23.81
CA THR A 249 -16.48 -2.86 -24.40
C THR A 249 -17.62 -2.27 -23.55
N ASN A 250 -17.87 -2.78 -22.35
CA ASN A 250 -18.98 -2.38 -21.52
C ASN A 250 -18.52 -2.06 -20.09
N ALA A 251 -18.62 -0.79 -19.70
CA ALA A 251 -18.25 -0.35 -18.36
C ALA A 251 -19.30 -0.69 -17.29
N ARG A 252 -20.43 -1.32 -17.65
CA ARG A 252 -21.65 -1.40 -16.81
C ARG A 252 -22.16 -2.80 -16.47
N ASP A 253 -21.47 -3.84 -16.91
CA ASP A 253 -21.92 -5.23 -16.72
C ASP A 253 -21.02 -6.04 -15.77
N GLN A 254 -20.21 -5.36 -14.95
CA GLN A 254 -19.44 -6.02 -13.91
C GLN A 254 -20.35 -6.51 -12.79
N VAL A 255 -20.07 -7.71 -12.26
CA VAL A 255 -20.82 -8.28 -11.13
C VAL A 255 -19.84 -8.67 -10.02
N MET A 256 -20.00 -8.10 -8.85
CA MET A 256 -19.24 -8.45 -7.66
C MET A 256 -20.09 -9.35 -6.76
N ASN A 257 -19.66 -10.59 -6.52
CA ASN A 257 -20.26 -11.44 -5.50
C ASN A 257 -19.41 -11.32 -4.24
N VAL A 258 -20.02 -10.87 -3.15
CA VAL A 258 -19.33 -10.66 -1.85
C VAL A 258 -20.18 -11.24 -0.74
N THR A 259 -19.58 -11.41 0.43
CA THR A 259 -20.34 -11.66 1.64
C THR A 259 -20.85 -10.35 2.26
N SER A 260 -21.82 -10.44 3.17
CA SER A 260 -22.27 -9.29 3.96
C SER A 260 -21.22 -8.75 4.95
N ASN A 261 -20.06 -9.39 5.10
CA ASN A 261 -18.98 -8.93 5.97
C ASN A 261 -17.98 -8.07 5.17
N THR A 262 -18.18 -6.76 5.19
CA THR A 262 -17.31 -5.77 4.53
C THR A 262 -15.90 -5.69 5.12
N GLY A 263 -15.72 -6.15 6.37
CA GLY A 263 -14.44 -6.24 7.06
C GLY A 263 -13.73 -7.58 6.93
N ALA A 264 -14.24 -8.50 6.10
CA ALA A 264 -13.61 -9.80 5.89
C ALA A 264 -12.17 -9.60 5.38
N SER A 265 -11.21 -10.18 6.11
CA SER A 265 -9.80 -10.07 5.76
C SER A 265 -9.03 -11.37 5.98
N GLY A 266 -7.96 -11.53 5.19
CA GLY A 266 -7.04 -12.68 5.26
C GLY A 266 -5.64 -12.26 5.69
N SER A 267 -4.99 -13.06 6.54
CA SER A 267 -3.59 -12.86 6.92
C SER A 267 -2.70 -13.85 6.16
N PHE A 268 -1.98 -13.34 5.17
CA PHE A 268 -1.03 -14.12 4.36
C PHE A 268 0.42 -13.75 4.63
N LEU A 269 0.66 -12.59 5.26
CA LEU A 269 1.99 -11.97 5.36
C LEU A 269 2.69 -12.22 6.69
N ASN A 270 2.02 -12.86 7.65
CA ASN A 270 2.55 -13.13 8.98
C ASN A 270 2.79 -14.62 9.16
N HIS A 271 4.04 -14.99 9.38
CA HIS A 271 4.44 -16.37 9.62
C HIS A 271 5.30 -16.47 10.88
N LYS A 272 5.54 -17.71 11.31
CA LYS A 272 6.49 -17.99 12.38
C LYS A 272 7.10 -19.36 12.25
N VAL A 273 8.32 -19.48 12.74
CA VAL A 273 8.99 -20.75 13.03
C VAL A 273 9.28 -20.84 14.52
N THR A 274 9.11 -22.03 15.10
CA THR A 274 9.39 -22.29 16.53
C THR A 274 10.68 -23.08 16.71
N PHE A 275 11.25 -23.02 17.92
CA PHE A 275 12.52 -23.64 18.26
C PHE A 275 12.42 -24.51 19.50
N GLY A 276 13.30 -25.51 19.58
CA GLY A 276 13.52 -26.28 20.80
C GLY A 276 14.13 -25.43 21.93
N VAL A 277 14.09 -25.97 23.14
CA VAL A 277 14.70 -25.36 24.33
C VAL A 277 16.19 -25.11 24.08
N ASN A 278 16.64 -23.86 24.27
CA ASN A 278 18.02 -23.44 24.02
C ASN A 278 18.57 -23.76 22.63
N GLN A 279 17.71 -23.96 21.63
CA GLN A 279 18.09 -24.18 20.24
C GLN A 279 17.84 -22.92 19.40
N ASP A 280 18.68 -22.73 18.38
CA ASP A 280 18.59 -21.69 17.35
C ASP A 280 18.65 -22.25 15.92
N ALA A 281 18.85 -23.54 15.74
CA ALA A 281 18.84 -24.17 14.42
C ALA A 281 17.41 -24.35 13.87
N VAL A 282 17.20 -23.96 12.60
CA VAL A 282 15.96 -24.22 11.87
C VAL A 282 15.99 -25.64 11.32
N VAL A 283 15.21 -26.55 11.91
CA VAL A 283 15.26 -27.99 11.59
C VAL A 283 13.87 -28.61 11.43
N GLY A 284 13.85 -29.81 10.83
CA GLY A 284 12.64 -30.65 10.74
C GLY A 284 11.44 -29.94 10.12
N GLY A 285 10.27 -30.06 10.74
CA GLY A 285 9.04 -29.45 10.24
C GLY A 285 9.08 -27.92 10.16
N GLN A 286 9.97 -27.25 10.91
CA GLN A 286 10.11 -25.78 10.86
C GLN A 286 10.90 -25.35 9.63
N ALA A 287 11.92 -26.13 9.22
CA ALA A 287 12.59 -25.94 7.94
C ALA A 287 11.62 -26.10 6.76
N THR A 288 10.72 -27.10 6.81
CA THR A 288 9.68 -27.27 5.77
C THR A 288 8.71 -26.09 5.72
N LYS A 289 8.30 -25.54 6.88
CA LYS A 289 7.44 -24.35 6.93
C LYS A 289 8.16 -23.13 6.35
N LEU A 290 9.42 -22.90 6.73
CA LEU A 290 10.21 -21.77 6.23
C LEU A 290 10.46 -21.88 4.73
N GLN A 291 10.71 -23.09 4.21
CA GLN A 291 10.84 -23.29 2.77
C GLN A 291 9.58 -22.86 2.01
N LYS A 292 8.38 -23.18 2.51
CA LYS A 292 7.13 -22.72 1.89
C LYS A 292 7.00 -21.20 1.87
N VAL A 293 7.46 -20.52 2.93
CA VAL A 293 7.50 -19.05 2.97
C VAL A 293 8.48 -18.53 1.91
N ILE A 294 9.67 -19.12 1.80
CA ILE A 294 10.67 -18.74 0.79
C ILE A 294 10.12 -18.94 -0.62
N ASP A 295 9.58 -20.12 -0.94
CA ASP A 295 9.04 -20.44 -2.26
C ASP A 295 7.87 -19.54 -2.65
N THR A 296 7.15 -19.00 -1.66
CA THR A 296 6.03 -18.07 -1.87
C THR A 296 6.51 -16.63 -2.08
N PHE A 297 7.47 -16.15 -1.28
CA PHE A 297 7.81 -14.72 -1.19
C PHE A 297 9.22 -14.35 -1.70
N LYS A 298 9.95 -15.29 -2.30
CA LYS A 298 11.28 -15.02 -2.89
C LYS A 298 11.24 -13.93 -3.97
N GLY A 299 10.07 -13.64 -4.55
CA GLY A 299 9.86 -12.67 -5.62
C GLY A 299 10.18 -13.24 -6.99
N ALA A 300 9.63 -12.59 -8.02
CA ALA A 300 9.82 -12.97 -9.41
C ALA A 300 11.29 -12.83 -9.85
N GLU A 301 11.72 -13.76 -10.69
CA GLU A 301 13.09 -13.88 -11.18
C GLU A 301 13.09 -14.07 -12.70
N THR A 302 14.05 -13.46 -13.40
CA THR A 302 14.29 -13.74 -14.83
C THR A 302 15.20 -14.96 -15.04
N SER A 303 16.02 -15.25 -14.03
CA SER A 303 16.84 -16.45 -13.91
C SER A 303 17.19 -16.66 -12.43
N PRO A 304 17.58 -17.86 -11.99
CA PRO A 304 17.84 -18.13 -10.56
C PRO A 304 18.81 -17.11 -9.94
N GLY A 305 18.37 -16.42 -8.89
CA GLY A 305 19.12 -15.38 -8.19
C GLY A 305 19.10 -14.00 -8.85
N VAL A 306 18.43 -13.83 -9.98
CA VAL A 306 18.32 -12.56 -10.72
C VAL A 306 16.88 -12.08 -10.70
N ALA A 307 16.58 -11.15 -9.78
CA ALA A 307 15.26 -10.55 -9.64
C ALA A 307 14.76 -9.96 -10.97
N ASP A 308 13.48 -10.16 -11.26
CA ASP A 308 12.80 -9.43 -12.32
C ASP A 308 12.75 -7.94 -11.96
N ALA A 309 13.03 -7.07 -12.93
CA ALA A 309 13.01 -5.62 -12.73
C ALA A 309 11.60 -5.08 -12.39
N ARG A 310 10.54 -5.84 -12.69
CA ARG A 310 9.16 -5.56 -12.30
C ARG A 310 8.83 -6.00 -10.87
N SER A 311 9.62 -6.92 -10.32
CA SER A 311 9.39 -7.45 -8.97
C SER A 311 9.52 -6.34 -7.94
N ILE A 312 8.56 -6.28 -7.03
CA ILE A 312 8.56 -5.36 -5.89
C ILE A 312 9.66 -5.74 -4.91
N GLN A 313 10.06 -7.02 -4.88
CA GLN A 313 11.07 -7.53 -3.94
C GLN A 313 10.74 -7.12 -2.49
N THR A 314 9.50 -7.38 -2.07
CA THR A 314 8.93 -6.92 -0.79
C THR A 314 9.89 -7.20 0.40
N PRO A 315 10.12 -6.20 1.29
CA PRO A 315 10.94 -6.37 2.49
C PRO A 315 10.41 -7.46 3.43
N VAL A 316 11.29 -8.01 4.26
CA VAL A 316 10.95 -9.02 5.28
C VAL A 316 11.57 -8.61 6.60
N VAL A 317 10.76 -8.57 7.66
CA VAL A 317 11.21 -8.31 9.03
C VAL A 317 11.18 -9.61 9.82
N LEU A 318 12.32 -9.94 10.43
CA LEU A 318 12.49 -11.10 11.31
C LEU A 318 12.63 -10.62 12.76
N THR A 319 11.77 -11.11 13.64
CA THR A 319 11.86 -10.82 15.09
C THR A 319 12.03 -12.10 15.87
N GLY A 320 13.25 -12.35 16.34
CA GLY A 320 13.57 -13.46 17.21
C GLY A 320 13.11 -13.22 18.63
N ARG A 321 12.60 -14.28 19.27
CA ARG A 321 12.09 -14.28 20.65
C ARG A 321 12.59 -15.47 21.44
N ALA A 322 12.61 -15.33 22.75
CA ALA A 322 12.95 -16.35 23.71
C ALA A 322 11.87 -16.51 24.79
N SER A 323 11.85 -17.66 25.45
CA SER A 323 11.04 -17.92 26.64
C SER A 323 11.58 -17.12 27.83
N ALA A 324 10.75 -16.91 28.87
CA ALA A 324 11.13 -16.21 30.09
C ALA A 324 12.09 -17.01 31.01
N THR A 325 12.49 -18.20 30.60
CA THR A 325 13.30 -19.11 31.43
C THR A 325 14.77 -18.79 31.21
N GLY A 326 15.51 -18.54 32.30
CA GLY A 326 16.95 -18.30 32.24
C GLY A 326 17.32 -16.83 32.47
N ASP A 327 18.54 -16.49 32.07
CA ASP A 327 19.08 -15.14 32.18
C ASP A 327 18.59 -14.26 31.01
N PRO A 328 18.07 -13.04 31.25
CA PRO A 328 17.57 -12.17 30.19
C PRO A 328 18.61 -11.81 29.12
N ALA A 329 19.90 -11.66 29.48
CA ALA A 329 20.93 -11.38 28.48
C ALA A 329 21.23 -12.62 27.62
N ALA A 330 21.17 -13.81 28.20
CA ALA A 330 21.22 -15.06 27.44
C ALA A 330 20.01 -15.21 26.49
N ASN A 331 18.81 -14.84 26.95
CA ASN A 331 17.59 -14.84 26.14
C ASN A 331 17.66 -13.86 24.98
N GLN A 332 18.19 -12.64 25.22
CA GLN A 332 18.46 -11.66 24.19
C GLN A 332 19.39 -12.23 23.12
N ALA A 333 20.58 -12.72 23.50
CA ALA A 333 21.55 -13.28 22.57
C ALA A 333 21.01 -14.52 21.81
N LEU A 334 20.21 -15.36 22.47
CA LEU A 334 19.58 -16.53 21.82
C LEU A 334 18.55 -16.09 20.77
N SER A 335 17.76 -15.06 21.08
CA SER A 335 16.75 -14.52 20.16
C SER A 335 17.39 -13.89 18.91
N GLU A 336 18.51 -13.18 19.07
CA GLU A 336 19.30 -12.62 17.96
C GLU A 336 19.84 -13.73 17.05
N ARG A 337 20.43 -14.78 17.63
CA ARG A 337 20.94 -15.94 16.85
C ARG A 337 19.83 -16.65 16.08
N ARG A 338 18.64 -16.80 16.67
CA ARG A 338 17.48 -17.38 15.98
C ARG A 338 17.09 -16.57 14.75
N ALA A 339 17.01 -15.24 14.89
CA ALA A 339 16.65 -14.36 13.77
C ALA A 339 17.72 -14.44 12.66
N ALA A 340 19.00 -14.37 13.03
CA ALA A 340 20.12 -14.51 12.10
C ALA A 340 20.12 -15.86 11.38
N HIS A 341 19.89 -16.97 12.09
CA HIS A 341 19.81 -18.30 11.47
C HIS A 341 18.61 -18.45 10.53
N VAL A 342 17.49 -17.76 10.77
CA VAL A 342 16.37 -17.72 9.82
C VAL A 342 16.78 -16.94 8.57
N ALA A 343 17.45 -15.79 8.70
CA ALA A 343 17.96 -15.02 7.56
C ALA A 343 18.97 -15.83 6.74
N ASP A 344 19.90 -16.52 7.41
CA ASP A 344 20.87 -17.42 6.79
C ASP A 344 20.18 -18.56 6.05
N PHE A 345 19.18 -19.19 6.67
CA PHE A 345 18.38 -20.23 6.02
C PHE A 345 17.71 -19.71 4.75
N MET A 346 17.09 -18.51 4.80
CA MET A 346 16.46 -17.89 3.62
C MET A 346 17.47 -17.67 2.50
N ARG A 347 18.67 -17.17 2.82
CA ARG A 347 19.75 -16.95 1.84
C ARG A 347 20.20 -18.26 1.19
N ASP A 348 20.41 -19.28 2.00
CA ASP A 348 20.96 -20.56 1.55
C ASP A 348 19.92 -21.40 0.77
N HIS A 349 18.63 -21.05 0.86
CA HIS A 349 17.51 -21.76 0.24
C HIS A 349 16.80 -20.95 -0.86
N GLY A 350 17.49 -19.97 -1.45
CA GLY A 350 17.04 -19.33 -2.70
C GLY A 350 16.12 -18.13 -2.53
N PHE A 351 16.07 -17.54 -1.33
CA PHE A 351 15.43 -16.22 -1.18
C PHE A 351 16.33 -15.15 -1.81
N VAL A 352 15.77 -14.39 -2.76
CA VAL A 352 16.54 -13.43 -3.57
C VAL A 352 16.80 -12.17 -2.75
N ASN A 353 17.99 -11.57 -2.90
CA ASN A 353 18.35 -10.27 -2.34
C ASN A 353 18.19 -10.17 -0.80
N VAL A 354 18.46 -11.25 -0.05
CA VAL A 354 18.35 -11.26 1.43
C VAL A 354 19.04 -10.06 2.07
N THR A 355 20.28 -9.73 1.65
CA THR A 355 21.07 -8.62 2.21
C THR A 355 20.38 -7.26 2.14
N THR A 356 19.51 -7.03 1.15
CA THR A 356 18.82 -5.74 0.98
C THR A 356 17.35 -5.79 1.37
N ARG A 357 16.77 -6.99 1.51
CA ARG A 357 15.33 -7.17 1.78
C ARG A 357 15.02 -7.59 3.20
N VAL A 358 15.93 -8.31 3.85
CA VAL A 358 15.70 -8.91 5.16
C VAL A 358 16.36 -8.05 6.22
N SER A 359 15.58 -7.63 7.20
CA SER A 359 16.07 -7.06 8.46
C SER A 359 15.73 -8.00 9.61
N ASP A 360 16.68 -8.18 10.53
CA ASP A 360 16.52 -9.09 11.65
C ASP A 360 16.89 -8.43 12.99
N SER A 361 16.20 -8.86 14.05
CA SER A 361 16.45 -8.42 15.41
C SER A 361 16.01 -9.46 16.42
N GLY A 362 16.65 -9.50 17.58
CA GLY A 362 16.20 -10.26 18.74
C GLY A 362 15.60 -9.32 19.79
N VAL A 363 14.54 -9.76 20.47
CA VAL A 363 13.89 -8.99 21.56
C VAL A 363 13.88 -9.72 22.90
N GLY A 364 14.65 -10.81 23.01
CA GLY A 364 14.75 -11.61 24.22
C GLY A 364 13.42 -12.18 24.65
N ASP A 365 13.13 -12.08 25.95
CA ASP A 365 11.95 -12.60 26.63
C ASP A 365 10.90 -11.53 26.97
N THR A 366 11.01 -10.33 26.38
CA THR A 366 10.17 -9.16 26.69
C THR A 366 8.67 -9.39 26.53
N THR A 367 8.27 -10.32 25.67
CA THR A 367 6.85 -10.68 25.43
C THR A 367 6.53 -12.11 25.83
N ALA A 368 7.39 -12.76 26.62
CA ALA A 368 7.17 -14.13 27.03
C ALA A 368 6.03 -14.23 28.06
N THR A 369 5.22 -15.28 27.94
CA THR A 369 4.05 -15.53 28.79
C THR A 369 4.40 -16.22 30.12
N GLY A 370 5.68 -16.51 30.34
CA GLY A 370 6.21 -17.17 31.52
C GLY A 370 6.56 -18.65 31.29
N GLY A 371 7.64 -19.11 31.92
CA GLY A 371 8.11 -20.49 31.79
C GLY A 371 8.68 -20.83 30.41
N GLU A 372 8.71 -22.13 30.09
CA GLU A 372 9.37 -22.67 28.89
C GLU A 372 8.36 -22.99 27.77
N VAL A 373 7.69 -21.97 27.24
CA VAL A 373 6.60 -22.10 26.26
C VAL A 373 7.13 -22.09 24.81
N GLU A 374 6.68 -23.05 23.99
CA GLU A 374 7.11 -23.15 22.58
C GLU A 374 6.78 -21.90 21.77
N ASN A 375 5.59 -21.33 21.98
CA ASN A 375 5.20 -20.13 21.27
C ASN A 375 6.10 -18.93 21.60
N ASP A 376 6.80 -18.91 22.74
CA ASP A 376 7.74 -17.82 23.08
C ASP A 376 9.13 -18.05 22.47
N ARG A 377 9.44 -19.28 22.06
CA ARG A 377 10.67 -19.64 21.34
C ARG A 377 10.45 -19.62 19.85
N ARG A 378 10.34 -18.43 19.27
CA ARG A 378 10.02 -18.29 17.85
C ARG A 378 10.79 -17.18 17.16
N VAL A 379 10.74 -17.20 15.84
CA VAL A 379 11.00 -16.01 15.00
C VAL A 379 9.67 -15.69 14.32
N ASP A 380 9.18 -14.47 14.55
CA ASP A 380 8.09 -13.90 13.77
C ASP A 380 8.67 -13.42 12.43
N ILE A 381 7.99 -13.75 11.34
CA ILE A 381 8.38 -13.43 9.96
C ILE A 381 7.26 -12.59 9.37
N VAL A 382 7.53 -11.30 9.15
CA VAL A 382 6.57 -10.36 8.60
C VAL A 382 7.00 -9.97 7.19
N ILE A 383 6.16 -10.27 6.21
CA ILE A 383 6.39 -9.91 4.80
C ILE A 383 5.75 -8.54 4.53
N GLY A 384 6.55 -7.59 4.07
CA GLY A 384 6.10 -6.25 3.70
C GLY A 384 5.42 -5.52 4.85
N SER A 385 4.20 -5.01 4.63
CA SER A 385 3.40 -4.35 5.66
C SER A 385 2.96 -5.27 6.80
N GLY A 386 2.91 -6.59 6.58
CA GLY A 386 2.24 -7.52 7.51
C GLY A 386 0.72 -7.34 7.61
N GLY A 387 0.14 -6.42 6.84
CA GLY A 387 -1.28 -6.09 6.90
C GLY A 387 -2.15 -7.22 6.35
N THR A 388 -3.36 -7.35 6.89
CA THR A 388 -4.36 -8.27 6.33
C THR A 388 -4.97 -7.67 5.08
N GLN A 389 -5.21 -8.50 4.07
CA GLN A 389 -5.91 -8.09 2.86
C GLN A 389 -7.41 -8.04 3.15
N ASN A 390 -8.02 -6.86 3.02
CA ASN A 390 -9.47 -6.76 2.99
C ASN A 390 -9.96 -7.18 1.60
N THR A 391 -10.81 -8.20 1.54
CA THR A 391 -11.24 -8.77 0.26
C THR A 391 -12.08 -7.77 -0.55
N LEU A 392 -12.95 -6.99 0.08
CA LEU A 392 -13.75 -5.99 -0.62
C LEU A 392 -12.86 -4.93 -1.28
N GLN A 393 -11.82 -4.45 -0.60
CA GLN A 393 -10.86 -3.48 -1.15
C GLN A 393 -10.11 -4.05 -2.37
N HIS A 394 -9.73 -5.33 -2.31
CA HIS A 394 -9.12 -6.06 -3.42
C HIS A 394 -10.06 -6.19 -4.61
N GLU A 395 -11.31 -6.63 -4.40
CA GLU A 395 -12.31 -6.76 -5.45
C GLU A 395 -12.60 -5.42 -6.16
N PHE A 396 -12.55 -4.30 -5.45
CA PHE A 396 -12.69 -2.98 -6.09
C PHE A 396 -11.52 -2.65 -7.02
N GLY A 397 -10.32 -3.18 -6.78
CA GLY A 397 -9.23 -3.13 -7.74
C GLY A 397 -9.61 -3.76 -9.09
N HIS A 398 -10.29 -4.91 -9.08
CA HIS A 398 -10.86 -5.49 -10.30
C HIS A 398 -11.94 -4.61 -10.92
N ALA A 399 -12.82 -4.03 -10.10
CA ALA A 399 -13.85 -3.11 -10.59
C ALA A 399 -13.26 -1.88 -11.31
N PHE A 400 -12.07 -1.43 -10.89
CA PHE A 400 -11.28 -0.37 -11.55
C PHE A 400 -10.48 -0.85 -12.77
N GLY A 401 -10.46 -2.15 -13.05
CA GLY A 401 -9.81 -2.72 -14.23
C GLY A 401 -8.40 -3.28 -13.99
N LEU A 402 -8.06 -3.57 -12.74
CA LEU A 402 -6.79 -4.23 -12.39
C LEU A 402 -6.98 -5.75 -12.39
N GLY A 403 -6.00 -6.48 -12.93
CA GLY A 403 -5.92 -7.94 -12.71
C GLY A 403 -5.15 -8.30 -11.44
N ASP A 404 -5.27 -9.57 -11.07
CA ASP A 404 -4.52 -10.17 -9.97
C ASP A 404 -3.01 -10.13 -10.18
N GLU A 405 -2.29 -9.89 -9.08
CA GLU A 405 -0.84 -9.94 -8.99
C GLU A 405 -0.35 -11.13 -8.15
N TYR A 406 -1.21 -11.92 -7.49
CA TYR A 406 -0.71 -13.10 -6.77
C TYR A 406 -0.38 -14.24 -7.75
N ALA A 407 0.65 -15.02 -7.41
CA ALA A 407 1.03 -16.18 -8.20
C ALA A 407 0.70 -17.50 -7.51
N SER A 408 0.58 -18.56 -8.30
CA SER A 408 0.37 -19.92 -7.79
C SER A 408 1.59 -20.39 -7.00
N THR A 409 1.44 -20.43 -5.68
CA THR A 409 2.50 -20.72 -4.71
C THR A 409 1.98 -21.57 -3.55
N PRO A 410 2.87 -22.21 -2.77
CA PRO A 410 2.46 -23.13 -1.70
C PRO A 410 1.56 -22.55 -0.61
N LEU A 411 1.62 -21.24 -0.35
CA LEU A 411 0.84 -20.59 0.72
C LEU A 411 -0.36 -19.78 0.22
N VAL A 412 -0.39 -19.37 -1.05
CA VAL A 412 -1.47 -18.54 -1.60
C VAL A 412 -2.46 -19.36 -2.42
N SER A 413 -1.96 -20.28 -3.24
CA SER A 413 -2.81 -21.08 -4.15
C SER A 413 -2.32 -22.54 -4.22
N PRO A 414 -2.31 -23.27 -3.09
CA PRO A 414 -1.71 -24.59 -3.04
C PRO A 414 -2.37 -25.56 -4.02
N GLY A 415 -1.57 -26.11 -4.94
CA GLY A 415 -2.02 -27.11 -5.90
C GLY A 415 -2.77 -26.55 -7.11
N GLN A 416 -2.85 -25.22 -7.26
CA GLN A 416 -3.33 -24.60 -8.49
C GLN A 416 -2.20 -24.55 -9.53
N THR A 417 -2.56 -24.69 -10.80
CA THR A 417 -1.64 -24.64 -11.94
C THR A 417 -2.08 -23.53 -12.89
N PRO A 418 -1.18 -23.04 -13.78
CA PRO A 418 -1.59 -22.12 -14.85
C PRO A 418 -2.75 -22.63 -15.70
N ALA A 419 -2.86 -23.95 -15.88
CA ALA A 419 -3.98 -24.58 -16.59
C ALA A 419 -5.34 -24.41 -15.86
N GLN A 420 -5.32 -24.07 -14.58
CA GLN A 420 -6.50 -23.78 -13.75
C GLN A 420 -6.77 -22.28 -13.61
N GLY A 421 -6.06 -21.43 -14.38
CA GLY A 421 -6.31 -20.00 -14.44
C GLY A 421 -5.49 -19.15 -13.46
N THR A 422 -4.53 -19.74 -12.73
CA THR A 422 -3.70 -19.02 -11.76
C THR A 422 -2.31 -18.75 -12.35
N PRO A 423 -1.86 -17.49 -12.46
CA PRO A 423 -0.56 -17.17 -13.06
C PRO A 423 0.60 -17.76 -12.25
N ALA A 424 1.70 -18.07 -12.93
CA ALA A 424 2.95 -18.47 -12.30
C ALA A 424 3.71 -17.24 -11.79
N MET A 425 4.64 -17.47 -10.85
CA MET A 425 5.51 -16.40 -10.36
C MET A 425 6.37 -15.86 -11.50
N GLY A 426 6.34 -14.55 -11.75
CA GLY A 426 7.02 -13.90 -12.86
C GLY A 426 6.18 -13.68 -14.11
N ASP A 427 4.97 -14.26 -14.18
CA ASP A 427 4.03 -13.98 -15.25
C ASP A 427 3.65 -12.49 -15.26
N THR A 428 3.18 -12.03 -16.41
CA THR A 428 2.77 -10.63 -16.58
C THR A 428 1.38 -10.44 -15.98
N ALA A 429 1.24 -9.46 -15.08
CA ALA A 429 -0.09 -9.11 -14.55
C ALA A 429 -0.91 -8.41 -15.65
N THR A 430 -2.24 -8.55 -15.62
CA THR A 430 -3.13 -8.07 -16.68
C THR A 430 -2.93 -6.60 -17.06
N HIS A 431 -2.63 -5.76 -16.07
CA HIS A 431 -2.52 -4.32 -16.21
C HIS A 431 -1.08 -3.85 -16.56
N ASP A 432 -0.13 -4.76 -16.80
CA ASP A 432 1.28 -4.45 -17.09
C ASP A 432 1.50 -3.45 -18.24
N ASN A 433 0.74 -3.57 -19.34
CA ASN A 433 0.86 -2.64 -20.46
C ASN A 433 0.47 -1.21 -20.06
N LEU A 434 -0.55 -1.04 -19.22
CA LEU A 434 -0.94 0.28 -18.71
C LEU A 434 0.17 0.86 -17.84
N VAL A 435 0.79 0.02 -17.00
CA VAL A 435 1.90 0.43 -16.13
C VAL A 435 3.12 0.86 -16.96
N LYS A 436 3.44 0.14 -18.04
CA LYS A 436 4.55 0.51 -18.95
C LYS A 436 4.32 1.82 -19.70
N ASN A 437 3.06 2.23 -19.87
CA ASN A 437 2.72 3.52 -20.46
C ASN A 437 2.88 4.69 -19.47
N MET A 438 2.92 4.40 -18.17
CA MET A 438 3.21 5.40 -17.14
C MET A 438 4.70 5.74 -17.13
N VAL A 439 5.01 6.98 -16.76
CA VAL A 439 6.38 7.42 -16.49
C VAL A 439 6.50 7.95 -15.06
N ASP A 440 7.69 7.81 -14.48
CA ASP A 440 8.02 8.47 -13.22
C ASP A 440 8.21 9.99 -13.39
N SER A 441 8.47 10.69 -12.30
CA SER A 441 8.72 12.14 -12.31
C SER A 441 9.90 12.54 -13.21
N GLY A 442 10.90 11.66 -13.36
CA GLY A 442 12.02 11.81 -14.27
C GLY A 442 11.67 11.63 -15.74
N GLY A 443 10.49 11.09 -16.06
CA GLY A 443 10.05 10.75 -17.41
C GLY A 443 10.53 9.37 -17.86
N VAL A 444 11.00 8.53 -16.94
CA VAL A 444 11.40 7.15 -17.23
C VAL A 444 10.17 6.24 -17.15
N PRO A 445 9.90 5.42 -18.18
CA PRO A 445 8.81 4.45 -18.13
C PRO A 445 8.93 3.49 -16.95
N LEU A 446 7.81 3.21 -16.30
CA LEU A 446 7.76 2.18 -15.26
C LEU A 446 8.02 0.80 -15.87
N LYS A 447 8.52 -0.14 -15.05
CA LYS A 447 8.98 -1.45 -15.53
C LYS A 447 7.84 -2.37 -15.96
N GLY A 448 6.64 -2.13 -15.45
CA GLY A 448 5.47 -2.99 -15.66
C GLY A 448 4.95 -3.60 -14.36
N ALA A 449 4.03 -4.55 -14.48
CA ALA A 449 3.46 -5.31 -13.37
C ALA A 449 3.67 -6.81 -13.57
N VAL A 450 3.87 -7.52 -12.48
CA VAL A 450 4.26 -8.94 -12.46
C VAL A 450 3.47 -9.69 -11.41
N CYS A 451 3.17 -10.96 -11.69
CA CYS A 451 2.51 -11.84 -10.75
C CYS A 451 3.54 -12.40 -9.75
N GLU A 452 3.41 -12.01 -8.48
CA GLU A 452 4.14 -12.51 -7.32
C GLU A 452 3.36 -12.24 -6.02
N PRO A 453 3.40 -13.15 -5.03
CA PRO A 453 2.91 -12.87 -3.69
C PRO A 453 3.70 -11.73 -3.04
N THR A 454 3.01 -10.63 -2.73
CA THR A 454 3.57 -9.44 -2.08
C THR A 454 2.55 -8.82 -1.13
N ASP A 455 2.95 -7.78 -0.43
CA ASP A 455 2.06 -6.97 0.41
C ASP A 455 1.14 -6.01 -0.37
N SER A 456 1.17 -6.07 -1.71
CA SER A 456 0.26 -5.36 -2.60
C SER A 456 -1.20 -5.74 -2.37
N ILE A 457 -2.12 -4.77 -2.49
CA ILE A 457 -3.57 -5.03 -2.43
C ILE A 457 -4.03 -5.96 -3.55
N MET A 458 -3.44 -5.88 -4.75
CA MET A 458 -3.78 -6.78 -5.86
C MET A 458 -3.07 -8.14 -5.77
N SER A 459 -2.28 -8.36 -4.71
CA SER A 459 -1.64 -9.65 -4.40
C SER A 459 -2.27 -10.25 -3.14
N VAL A 460 -1.57 -10.26 -1.99
CA VAL A 460 -2.07 -10.88 -0.74
C VAL A 460 -2.00 -9.95 0.48
N GLY A 461 -1.76 -8.66 0.26
CA GLY A 461 -1.66 -7.64 1.30
C GLY A 461 -2.65 -6.50 1.15
N ASN A 462 -2.26 -5.33 1.63
CA ASN A 462 -3.13 -4.14 1.74
C ASN A 462 -2.49 -2.84 1.25
N VAL A 463 -1.36 -2.93 0.54
CA VAL A 463 -0.64 -1.75 0.05
C VAL A 463 -1.07 -1.41 -1.38
N VAL A 464 -1.60 -0.20 -1.57
CA VAL A 464 -1.86 0.37 -2.90
C VAL A 464 -0.56 0.93 -3.47
N ARG A 465 -0.04 0.31 -4.52
CA ARG A 465 1.22 0.65 -5.19
C ARG A 465 0.96 1.55 -6.41
N PRO A 466 1.98 2.26 -6.92
CA PRO A 466 1.83 3.11 -8.09
C PRO A 466 1.26 2.40 -9.32
N GLN A 467 1.60 1.13 -9.55
CA GLN A 467 1.09 0.40 -10.71
C GLN A 467 -0.43 0.17 -10.68
N HIS A 468 -1.05 0.20 -9.50
CA HIS A 468 -2.51 0.05 -9.35
C HIS A 468 -3.28 1.31 -9.76
N TYR A 469 -2.59 2.41 -9.97
CA TYR A 469 -3.15 3.66 -10.48
C TYR A 469 -3.08 3.77 -12.00
N SER A 470 -2.60 2.73 -12.68
CA SER A 470 -2.43 2.71 -14.14
C SER A 470 -3.73 2.88 -14.92
N THR A 471 -4.86 2.39 -14.41
CA THR A 471 -6.19 2.60 -15.04
C THR A 471 -6.69 4.03 -14.87
N PHE A 472 -6.39 4.66 -13.73
CA PHE A 472 -6.71 6.08 -13.48
C PHE A 472 -5.83 7.00 -14.34
N HIS A 473 -4.54 6.67 -14.48
CA HIS A 473 -3.61 7.36 -15.38
C HIS A 473 -4.12 7.31 -16.83
N ALA A 474 -4.46 6.12 -17.32
CA ALA A 474 -4.98 5.96 -18.68
C ALA A 474 -6.28 6.75 -18.92
N ALA A 475 -7.19 6.77 -17.94
CA ALA A 475 -8.39 7.59 -17.99
C ALA A 475 -8.07 9.10 -18.04
N LEU A 476 -7.10 9.56 -17.25
CA LEU A 476 -6.65 10.95 -17.23
C LEU A 476 -6.08 11.37 -18.60
N GLU A 477 -5.21 10.56 -19.19
CA GLU A 477 -4.66 10.82 -20.53
C GLU A 477 -5.79 10.88 -21.58
N GLN A 478 -6.74 9.95 -21.51
CA GLN A 478 -7.87 9.89 -22.44
C GLN A 478 -8.77 11.14 -22.36
N ILE A 479 -9.18 11.56 -21.16
CA ILE A 479 -10.13 12.69 -21.01
C ILE A 479 -9.47 14.04 -21.22
N THR A 480 -8.16 14.15 -20.97
CA THR A 480 -7.42 15.41 -21.15
C THR A 480 -6.87 15.56 -22.56
N ALA A 481 -6.68 14.45 -23.28
CA ALA A 481 -5.92 14.41 -24.54
C ALA A 481 -4.55 15.09 -24.42
N GLN A 482 -3.92 14.95 -23.24
CA GLN A 482 -2.58 15.47 -22.94
C GLN A 482 -1.68 14.34 -22.45
N SER A 483 -0.39 14.46 -22.75
CA SER A 483 0.63 13.51 -22.31
C SER A 483 2.03 14.16 -22.34
N PRO A 484 3.03 13.58 -21.64
CA PRO A 484 2.88 12.50 -20.67
C PRO A 484 2.42 13.02 -19.31
N TRP A 485 1.39 12.40 -18.75
CA TRP A 485 1.14 12.51 -17.31
C TRP A 485 2.14 11.60 -16.58
N ALA A 486 2.85 12.14 -15.61
CA ALA A 486 3.86 11.44 -14.84
C ALA A 486 3.39 11.21 -13.41
N LEU A 487 3.86 10.12 -12.80
CA LEU A 487 3.64 9.84 -11.38
C LEU A 487 4.44 10.83 -10.52
N GLY A 488 3.79 11.45 -9.54
CA GLY A 488 4.41 12.30 -8.52
C GLY A 488 3.79 13.68 -8.38
N THR A 489 4.41 14.48 -7.52
CA THR A 489 3.98 15.84 -7.18
C THR A 489 4.18 16.81 -8.34
N HIS A 490 3.19 17.65 -8.60
CA HIS A 490 3.33 18.80 -9.50
C HIS A 490 4.33 19.83 -8.95
N THR A 491 4.84 20.71 -9.82
CA THR A 491 5.80 21.76 -9.47
C THR A 491 5.16 23.14 -9.38
N ALA A 492 5.89 24.18 -8.97
CA ALA A 492 5.41 25.54 -9.22
C ALA A 492 5.46 25.88 -10.72
N LYS A 493 4.69 26.88 -11.16
CA LYS A 493 4.56 27.29 -12.58
C LYS A 493 5.89 27.61 -13.28
N ASN A 494 6.84 28.14 -12.52
CA ASN A 494 8.13 28.62 -13.05
C ASN A 494 9.29 27.64 -12.76
N ASP A 495 9.00 26.50 -12.16
CA ASP A 495 10.03 25.52 -11.83
C ASP A 495 10.41 24.72 -13.09
N PRO A 496 11.67 24.26 -13.18
CA PRO A 496 12.06 23.34 -14.24
C PRO A 496 11.39 21.97 -14.01
N LEU A 497 11.29 21.18 -15.08
CA LEU A 497 10.71 19.83 -14.99
C LEU A 497 11.46 18.97 -13.96
N PRO A 498 10.76 18.15 -13.15
CA PRO A 498 11.40 17.16 -12.28
C PRO A 498 12.35 16.26 -13.08
N GLY A 499 13.51 15.95 -12.49
CA GLY A 499 14.57 15.16 -13.13
C GLY A 499 15.44 15.92 -14.15
N SER A 500 15.17 17.20 -14.42
CA SER A 500 16.08 18.07 -15.21
C SER A 500 17.31 18.49 -14.40
N ALA A 501 18.36 18.99 -15.07
CA ALA A 501 19.67 19.24 -14.47
C ALA A 501 19.67 20.31 -13.35
N GLY A 502 18.59 21.09 -13.20
CA GLY A 502 18.40 21.95 -12.04
C GLY A 502 17.01 21.90 -11.40
N ALA A 503 16.30 20.78 -11.53
CA ALA A 503 15.29 20.44 -10.54
C ALA A 503 15.97 20.33 -9.17
N ALA A 504 15.43 21.01 -8.15
CA ALA A 504 15.78 20.66 -6.78
C ALA A 504 15.36 19.20 -6.60
N SER A 505 16.31 18.32 -6.28
CA SER A 505 15.98 16.94 -5.95
C SER A 505 15.11 16.97 -4.68
N SER A 506 13.79 16.91 -4.82
CA SER A 506 13.07 15.94 -4.02
C SER A 506 13.68 14.60 -4.39
N GLY A 507 14.12 13.83 -3.40
CA GLY A 507 15.09 12.74 -3.57
C GLY A 507 14.70 11.68 -4.62
N PRO A 508 15.57 10.69 -4.86
CA PRO A 508 15.11 9.46 -5.50
C PRO A 508 13.83 8.99 -4.81
N GLY A 509 12.94 8.33 -5.55
CA GLY A 509 11.72 7.73 -5.02
C GLY A 509 12.02 6.71 -3.92
N ASP A 510 12.36 7.20 -2.74
CA ASP A 510 12.25 6.53 -1.46
C ASP A 510 10.75 6.42 -1.24
N PHE A 511 10.16 5.43 -1.92
CA PHE A 511 8.91 4.86 -1.49
C PHE A 511 9.14 4.52 -0.02
N PRO A 512 8.37 5.11 0.91
CA PRO A 512 8.53 4.74 2.30
C PRO A 512 8.40 3.22 2.36
N ALA A 513 9.44 2.54 2.86
CA ALA A 513 9.24 1.27 3.51
C ALA A 513 8.06 1.50 4.46
N PRO A 514 7.05 0.60 4.52
CA PRO A 514 5.97 0.76 5.47
C PRO A 514 6.60 1.08 6.81
N THR A 515 6.26 2.24 7.37
CA THR A 515 6.62 2.55 8.76
C THR A 515 6.21 1.31 9.54
N PRO A 516 7.12 0.66 10.29
CA PRO A 516 6.73 -0.46 11.13
C PRO A 516 5.52 0.02 11.93
N GLY A 517 4.35 -0.56 11.63
CA GLY A 517 3.17 -0.25 12.42
C GLY A 517 3.54 -0.55 13.85
N ASP A 518 3.15 0.32 14.78
CA ASP A 518 3.21 -0.04 16.19
C ASP A 518 2.63 -1.45 16.32
N PRO A 519 3.32 -2.36 17.03
CA PRO A 519 2.89 -3.74 17.13
C PRO A 519 1.43 -3.73 17.55
N VAL A 520 0.56 -4.26 16.67
CA VAL A 520 -0.83 -4.49 17.00
C VAL A 520 -0.79 -5.38 18.24
N ALA A 521 -1.24 -4.84 19.37
CA ALA A 521 -1.42 -5.63 20.57
C ALA A 521 -2.45 -6.71 20.22
N VAL A 522 -1.96 -7.94 20.02
CA VAL A 522 -2.78 -9.14 19.89
C VAL A 522 -3.30 -9.53 21.25
#